data_AF-A0A243RBK9-F1
#
_entry.id   AF-A0A243RBK9-F1
#
_cell.length_a   1.000
_cell.length_b   1.000
_cell.length_c   1.000
_cell.angle_alpha   90.00
_cell.angle_beta   90.00
_cell.angle_gamma   90.00
#
_symmetry.space_group_name_H-M   'P 1'
#
loop_
_entity.id
_entity.type
_entity.pdbx_description
1 polymer ?
#
loop_
_entity_poly.entity_id
_entity_poly.type
_entity_poly.pdbx_seq_one_letter_code
_entity_poly.pdbx_strand_id
1 'polypeptide(L)'
;QQRGNADDALMRQLHGPDWWDKAVAPRGRIRKHTAITTAGVAACALAATGHGRAAAACALGWAAGTAEFARARIAPGPRTRQEVTTMLATSVLIPPVATWHRLTGALRHRHAPSWQEVAR
;
A
#
# COMPACT_ATOMS: atom_id res chain seq x y z
N GLN A 1 1.34 4.96 11.40
CA GLN A 1 1.43 4.64 9.95
C GLN A 1 0.09 4.49 9.25
N GLN A 2 -0.81 3.57 9.65
CA GLN A 2 -2.05 3.38 8.87
C GLN A 2 -3.02 4.57 8.89
N ARG A 3 -3.08 5.32 9.99
CA ARG A 3 -3.77 6.62 10.02
C ARG A 3 -3.20 7.59 8.99
N GLY A 4 -1.87 7.70 8.92
CA GLY A 4 -1.17 8.47 7.89
C GLY A 4 -1.55 8.09 6.44
N ASN A 5 -1.75 6.80 6.12
CA ASN A 5 -2.22 6.41 4.79
C ASN A 5 -3.64 6.93 4.47
N ALA A 6 -4.50 7.07 5.47
CA ALA A 6 -5.82 7.69 5.31
C ALA A 6 -5.71 9.22 5.21
N ASP A 7 -4.87 9.83 6.05
CA ASP A 7 -4.61 11.27 6.07
C ASP A 7 -3.95 11.74 4.77
N ASP A 8 -3.10 10.93 4.14
CA ASP A 8 -2.51 11.22 2.82
C ASP A 8 -3.59 11.42 1.73
N ALA A 9 -4.76 10.78 1.88
CA ALA A 9 -5.88 10.95 0.97
C ALA A 9 -6.57 12.30 1.19
N LEU A 10 -6.68 12.75 2.45
CA LEU A 10 -7.10 14.10 2.80
C LEU A 10 -6.11 15.14 2.26
N MET A 11 -4.81 14.96 2.52
CA MET A 11 -3.76 15.86 2.05
C MET A 11 -3.78 16.02 0.53
N ARG A 12 -4.02 14.93 -0.21
CA ARG A 12 -4.20 14.99 -1.66
C ARG A 12 -5.40 15.83 -2.07
N GLN A 13 -6.52 15.77 -1.35
CA GLN A 13 -7.68 16.60 -1.67
C GLN A 13 -7.50 18.07 -1.30
N LEU A 14 -6.86 18.34 -0.15
CA LEU A 14 -6.62 19.71 0.29
C LEU A 14 -5.60 20.42 -0.61
N HIS A 15 -4.52 19.75 -1.00
CA HIS A 15 -3.33 20.41 -1.58
C HIS A 15 -2.97 19.96 -3.00
N GLY A 16 -3.74 19.03 -3.58
CA GLY A 16 -3.53 18.49 -4.92
C GLY A 16 -2.54 17.31 -4.96
N PRO A 17 -2.26 16.76 -6.16
CA PRO A 17 -1.43 15.55 -6.33
C PRO A 17 0.04 15.73 -5.90
N ASP A 18 0.56 16.96 -5.99
CA ASP A 18 1.97 17.29 -5.72
C ASP A 18 2.20 17.75 -4.26
N TRP A 19 1.24 17.51 -3.37
CA TRP A 19 1.32 17.92 -1.98
C TRP A 19 2.55 17.36 -1.25
N TRP A 20 3.04 16.19 -1.65
CA TRP A 20 4.26 15.59 -1.10
C TRP A 20 5.48 16.46 -1.35
N ASP A 21 5.56 17.04 -2.55
CA ASP A 21 6.67 17.88 -2.97
C ASP A 21 6.60 19.24 -2.24
N LYS A 22 5.38 19.76 -2.02
CA LYS A 22 5.14 20.97 -1.21
C LYS A 22 5.44 20.76 0.28
N ALA A 23 5.12 19.59 0.82
CA ALA A 23 5.30 19.26 2.24
C ALA A 23 6.68 18.65 2.56
N VAL A 24 7.54 18.45 1.56
CA VAL A 24 8.82 17.73 1.68
C VAL A 24 8.62 16.36 2.37
N ALA A 25 7.48 15.73 2.10
CA ALA A 25 7.11 14.48 2.72
C ALA A 25 7.69 13.30 1.91
N PRO A 26 8.28 12.28 2.56
CA PRO A 26 8.85 11.14 1.85
C PRO A 26 7.75 10.32 1.19
N ARG A 27 7.89 10.02 -0.10
CA ARG A 27 6.94 9.15 -0.81
C ARG A 27 6.94 7.74 -0.21
N GLY A 28 5.84 7.39 0.47
CA GLY A 28 5.65 6.06 1.06
C GLY A 28 5.54 4.94 0.02
N ARG A 29 5.55 3.69 0.49
CA ARG A 29 5.44 2.47 -0.34
C ARG A 29 4.02 2.17 -0.86
N ILE A 30 3.06 3.09 -0.71
CA ILE A 30 1.65 2.80 -0.96
C ILE A 30 1.36 2.30 -2.39
N ARG A 31 2.03 2.86 -3.41
CA ARG A 31 1.89 2.39 -4.80
C ARG A 31 2.29 0.92 -4.96
N LYS A 32 3.40 0.52 -4.34
CA LYS A 32 3.86 -0.89 -4.33
C LYS A 32 2.88 -1.77 -3.56
N HIS A 33 2.39 -1.32 -2.42
CA HIS A 33 1.40 -2.05 -1.63
C HIS A 33 0.11 -2.30 -2.43
N THR A 34 -0.40 -1.29 -3.13
CA THR A 34 -1.57 -1.44 -3.99
C THR A 34 -1.32 -2.46 -5.10
N ALA A 35 -0.17 -2.39 -5.78
CA ALA A 35 0.19 -3.37 -6.82
C ALA A 35 0.24 -4.81 -6.27
N ILE A 36 0.87 -5.02 -5.11
CA ILE A 36 0.92 -6.33 -4.43
C ILE A 36 -0.50 -6.80 -4.08
N THR A 37 -1.31 -5.94 -3.45
CA THR A 37 -2.68 -6.27 -3.07
C THR A 37 -3.54 -6.63 -4.29
N THR A 38 -3.49 -5.84 -5.36
CA THR A 38 -4.24 -6.09 -6.59
C THR A 38 -3.81 -7.40 -7.25
N ALA A 39 -2.50 -7.69 -7.30
CA ALA A 39 -2.00 -8.96 -7.84
C ALA A 39 -2.52 -10.17 -7.02
N GLY A 40 -2.53 -10.07 -5.68
CA GLY A 40 -3.07 -11.12 -4.82
C GLY A 40 -4.57 -11.36 -5.02
N VAL A 41 -5.37 -10.28 -5.07
CA VAL A 41 -6.81 -10.36 -5.33
C VAL A 41 -7.10 -10.93 -6.72
N ALA A 42 -6.37 -10.47 -7.75
CA ALA A 42 -6.51 -10.96 -9.11
C ALA A 42 -6.15 -12.45 -9.21
N ALA A 43 -5.09 -12.90 -8.53
CA ALA A 43 -4.72 -14.31 -8.50
C ALA A 43 -5.87 -15.18 -7.98
N CYS A 44 -6.48 -14.80 -6.86
CA CYS A 44 -7.63 -15.51 -6.30
C CYS A 44 -8.85 -15.51 -7.23
N ALA A 45 -9.20 -14.35 -7.80
CA ALA A 45 -10.35 -14.23 -8.70
C ALA A 45 -10.17 -15.03 -10.01
N LEU A 46 -8.97 -14.98 -10.59
CA LEU A 46 -8.64 -15.74 -11.80
C LEU A 46 -8.61 -17.25 -11.53
N ALA A 47 -8.10 -17.68 -10.38
CA ALA A 47 -8.15 -19.08 -9.97
C ALA A 47 -9.60 -19.57 -9.82
N ALA A 48 -10.45 -18.78 -9.13
CA ALA A 48 -11.86 -19.10 -8.94
C ALA A 48 -12.68 -19.14 -10.23
N THR A 49 -12.23 -18.43 -11.28
CA THR A 49 -12.91 -18.37 -12.59
C THR A 49 -12.28 -19.29 -13.65
N GLY A 50 -11.32 -20.15 -13.28
CA GLY A 50 -10.72 -21.15 -14.18
C GLY A 50 -9.55 -20.64 -15.04
N HIS A 51 -9.06 -19.42 -14.82
CA HIS A 51 -7.98 -18.81 -15.60
C HIS A 51 -6.59 -19.12 -15.02
N GLY A 52 -6.23 -20.42 -14.94
CA GLY A 52 -5.06 -20.89 -14.19
C GLY A 52 -3.72 -20.23 -14.54
N ARG A 53 -3.42 -20.01 -15.83
CA ARG A 53 -2.16 -19.35 -16.26
C ARG A 53 -2.09 -17.90 -15.80
N ALA A 54 -3.18 -17.16 -15.92
CA ALA A 54 -3.25 -15.78 -15.49
C ALA A 54 -3.20 -15.69 -13.95
N ALA A 55 -3.89 -16.60 -13.25
CA ALA A 55 -3.82 -16.73 -11.81
C ALA A 55 -2.38 -16.95 -11.32
N ALA A 56 -1.63 -17.85 -11.96
CA ALA A 56 -0.24 -18.12 -11.64
C ALA A 56 0.67 -16.89 -11.86
N ALA A 57 0.49 -16.16 -12.97
CA ALA A 57 1.24 -14.94 -13.23
C ALA A 57 0.99 -13.87 -12.15
N CYS A 58 -0.28 -13.66 -11.77
CA CYS A 58 -0.65 -12.75 -10.69
C CYS A 58 -0.09 -13.22 -9.33
N ALA A 59 -0.15 -14.51 -9.03
CA ALA A 59 0.39 -15.08 -7.80
C ALA A 59 1.92 -14.90 -7.70
N LEU A 60 2.65 -15.08 -8.81
CA LEU A 60 4.09 -14.81 -8.87
C LEU A 60 4.40 -13.33 -8.64
N GLY A 61 3.63 -12.42 -9.25
CA GLY A 61 3.75 -10.98 -9.01
C GLY A 61 3.52 -10.60 -7.54
N TRP A 62 2.48 -11.16 -6.93
CA TRP A 62 2.20 -10.99 -5.50
C TRP A 62 3.32 -11.54 -4.62
N ALA A 63 3.81 -12.75 -4.92
CA ALA A 63 4.86 -13.41 -4.15
C ALA A 63 6.19 -12.63 -4.24
N ALA A 64 6.59 -12.20 -5.44
CA ALA A 64 7.81 -11.43 -5.66
C ALA A 64 7.78 -10.08 -4.93
N GLY A 65 6.65 -9.36 -5.00
CA GLY A 65 6.49 -8.10 -4.31
C GLY A 65 6.47 -8.26 -2.78
N THR A 66 5.81 -9.30 -2.26
CA THR A 66 5.80 -9.61 -0.83
C THR A 66 7.18 -10.00 -0.32
N ALA A 67 7.94 -10.78 -1.11
CA ALA A 67 9.31 -11.17 -0.80
C ALA A 67 10.27 -9.96 -0.79
N GLU A 68 10.16 -9.04 -1.76
CA GLU A 68 10.92 -7.78 -1.74
C GLU A 68 10.62 -6.98 -0.47
N PHE A 69 9.35 -6.85 -0.11
CA PHE A 69 8.94 -6.10 1.06
C PHE A 69 9.44 -6.74 2.36
N ALA A 70 9.31 -8.06 2.49
CA ALA A 70 9.83 -8.80 3.63
C ALA A 70 11.35 -8.66 3.75
N ARG A 71 12.09 -8.82 2.64
CA ARG A 71 13.55 -8.65 2.61
C ARG A 71 13.97 -7.24 3.02
N ALA A 72 13.28 -6.20 2.55
CA ALA A 72 13.56 -4.82 2.93
C ALA A 72 13.36 -4.56 4.43
N ARG A 73 12.47 -5.32 5.09
CA ARG A 73 12.22 -5.22 6.54
C ARG A 73 13.14 -6.11 7.38
N ILE A 74 13.54 -7.26 6.86
CA ILE A 74 14.38 -8.24 7.56
C ILE A 74 15.86 -7.87 7.48
N ALA A 75 16.33 -7.35 6.34
CA ALA A 75 17.76 -7.06 6.13
C ALA A 75 18.39 -6.04 7.11
N PRO A 76 17.67 -5.05 7.65
CA PRO A 76 18.24 -4.19 8.68
C PRO A 76 18.26 -4.80 10.09
N GLY A 77 17.49 -5.88 10.35
CA GLY A 77 17.27 -6.42 11.69
C GLY A 77 18.25 -7.53 12.13
N PRO A 78 18.15 -7.99 13.39
CA PRO A 78 18.98 -9.08 13.93
C PRO A 78 18.71 -10.47 13.31
N ARG A 79 17.64 -10.63 12.51
CA ARG A 79 17.30 -11.85 11.73
C ARG A 79 17.14 -13.11 12.59
N THR A 80 16.62 -12.95 13.81
CA THR A 80 16.26 -14.12 14.64
C THR A 80 15.06 -14.85 14.03
N ARG A 81 14.86 -16.14 14.35
CA ARG A 81 13.72 -16.90 13.83
C ARG A 81 12.38 -16.23 14.16
N GLN A 82 12.21 -15.76 15.39
CA GLN A 82 10.99 -15.07 15.81
C GLN A 82 10.76 -13.77 15.04
N GLU A 83 11.82 -12.98 14.83
CA GLU A 83 11.73 -11.75 14.05
C GLU A 83 11.37 -12.06 12.59
N VAL A 84 12.06 -13.02 11.95
CA VAL A 84 11.81 -13.39 10.56
C VAL A 84 10.36 -13.84 10.38
N THR A 85 9.85 -14.73 11.23
CA THR A 85 8.45 -15.20 11.14
C THR A 85 7.46 -14.04 11.31
N THR A 86 7.71 -13.17 12.29
CA THR A 86 6.87 -11.98 12.52
C THR A 86 6.90 -11.03 11.32
N MET A 87 8.09 -10.78 10.76
CA MET A 87 8.27 -9.91 9.61
C MET A 87 7.63 -10.50 8.36
N LEU A 88 7.72 -11.81 8.13
CA LEU A 88 7.04 -12.49 7.03
C LEU A 88 5.51 -12.35 7.15
N ALA A 89 4.95 -12.73 8.31
CA ALA A 89 3.51 -12.65 8.56
C ALA A 89 2.98 -11.22 8.37
N THR A 90 3.65 -10.25 8.99
CA THR A 90 3.27 -8.84 8.85
C THR A 90 3.52 -8.30 7.45
N SER A 91 4.47 -8.85 6.67
CA SER A 91 4.73 -8.41 5.29
C SER A 91 3.64 -8.85 4.32
N VAL A 92 2.95 -9.96 4.61
CA VAL A 92 1.74 -10.36 3.88
C VAL A 92 0.57 -9.43 4.22
N LEU A 93 0.42 -9.04 5.49
CA LEU A 93 -0.74 -8.28 5.98
C LEU A 93 -0.66 -6.76 5.76
N ILE A 94 0.52 -6.16 5.85
CA ILE A 94 0.67 -4.70 5.74
C ILE A 94 0.20 -4.16 4.39
N PRO A 95 0.53 -4.75 3.22
CA PRO A 95 0.07 -4.22 1.93
C PRO A 95 -1.46 -4.09 1.79
N PRO A 96 -2.28 -5.14 2.04
CA PRO A 96 -3.73 -5.01 1.93
C PRO A 96 -4.30 -4.03 2.96
N VAL A 97 -3.79 -4.03 4.20
CA VAL A 97 -4.23 -3.08 5.23
C VAL A 97 -3.91 -1.64 4.84
N ALA A 98 -2.71 -1.37 4.32
CA ALA A 98 -2.32 -0.05 3.83
C ALA A 98 -3.18 0.43 2.66
N THR A 99 -3.44 -0.47 1.70
CA THR A 99 -4.33 -0.20 0.56
C THR A 99 -5.76 0.11 1.02
N TRP A 100 -6.29 -0.66 1.97
CA TRP A 100 -7.61 -0.42 2.55
C TRP A 100 -7.71 0.94 3.24
N HIS A 101 -6.73 1.30 4.09
CA HIS A 101 -6.73 2.61 4.74
C HIS A 101 -6.63 3.77 3.75
N ARG A 102 -5.86 3.61 2.68
CA ARG A 102 -5.76 4.64 1.63
C ARG A 102 -7.08 4.82 0.87
N LEU A 103 -7.74 3.72 0.50
CA LEU A 103 -9.02 3.75 -0.20
C LEU A 103 -10.14 4.32 0.69
N THR A 104 -10.22 3.88 1.94
CA THR A 104 -11.21 4.39 2.90
C THR A 104 -11.00 5.87 3.20
N GLY A 105 -9.76 6.34 3.32
CA GLY A 105 -9.44 7.76 3.41
C GLY A 105 -9.92 8.54 2.18
N ALA A 106 -9.64 8.04 0.98
CA ALA A 106 -10.07 8.68 -0.27
C ALA A 106 -11.60 8.78 -0.38
N LEU A 107 -12.32 7.73 0.04
CA LEU A 107 -13.78 7.74 0.07
C LEU A 107 -14.33 8.71 1.12
N ARG A 108 -13.75 8.73 2.32
CA ARG A 108 -14.19 9.62 3.42
C ARG A 108 -13.98 11.09 3.08
N HIS A 109 -12.88 11.42 2.42
CA HIS A 109 -12.49 12.81 2.13
C HIS A 109 -12.82 13.25 0.70
N ARG A 110 -13.61 12.48 -0.05
CA ARG A 110 -13.93 12.79 -1.45
C ARG A 110 -14.61 14.15 -1.67
N HIS A 111 -15.25 14.69 -0.63
CA HIS A 111 -15.92 16.00 -0.64
C HIS A 111 -15.18 17.07 0.16
N ALA A 112 -13.95 16.80 0.62
CA ALA A 112 -13.15 17.83 1.28
C ALA A 112 -12.84 18.95 0.25
N PRO A 113 -13.14 20.22 0.57
CA PRO A 113 -12.81 21.32 -0.33
C PRO A 113 -11.29 21.47 -0.44
N SER A 114 -10.79 21.87 -1.60
CA SER A 114 -9.38 22.26 -1.74
C SER A 114 -9.07 23.39 -0.77
N TRP A 115 -7.90 23.34 -0.15
CA TRP A 115 -7.45 24.42 0.72
C TRP A 115 -7.33 25.71 -0.10
N GLN A 116 -8.13 26.72 0.27
CA GLN A 116 -7.97 28.07 -0.26
C GLN A 116 -6.99 28.80 0.66
N GLU A 117 -5.80 29.11 0.14
CA GLU A 117 -4.95 30.10 0.81
C GLU A 117 -5.75 31.40 0.89
N VAL A 118 -6.05 31.85 2.10
CA VAL A 118 -6.63 33.18 2.30
C VAL A 118 -5.57 34.16 1.83
N ALA A 119 -5.78 34.75 0.65
CA ALA A 119 -4.94 35.80 0.13
C ALA A 119 -4.84 36.89 1.21
N ARG A 120 -3.62 37.14 1.68
CA ARG A 120 -3.31 38.31 2.51
C ARG A 120 -3.03 39.51 1.62
#